data_AF-A0A327K5H2-F1
#
_entry.id   AF-A0A327K5H2-F1
#
_cell.length_a   1.000
_cell.length_b   1.000
_cell.length_c   1.000
_cell.angle_alpha   90.00
_cell.angle_beta   90.00
_cell.angle_gamma   90.00
#
_symmetry.space_group_name_H-M   'P 1'
#
loop_
_entity.id
_entity.type
_entity.pdbx_description
1 polymer ?
#
loop_
_entity_poly.entity_id
_entity_poly.type
_entity_poly.pdbx_seq_one_letter_code
_entity_poly.pdbx_strand_id
1 'polypeptide(L)' 'MADRSISGLSEDEALEFHAQFKTTFTAFLVICAFAHALVYIWKPWF' A
#
# COMPACT_ATOMS: atom_id res chain seq x y z
N MET A 1 7.66 -29.60 9.38
CA MET A 1 8.10 -28.25 9.84
C MET A 1 9.01 -27.56 8.82
N ALA A 2 8.96 -27.90 7.52
CA ALA A 2 9.87 -27.38 6.50
C ALA A 2 9.12 -26.71 5.33
N ASP A 3 8.03 -25.98 5.63
CA ASP A 3 7.25 -25.23 4.65
C ASP A 3 6.85 -23.86 5.19
N ARG A 4 7.81 -23.16 5.80
CA ARG A 4 7.66 -21.76 6.22
C ARG A 4 8.76 -20.96 5.56
N SER A 5 8.41 -19.82 5.00
CA SER A 5 9.33 -18.90 4.32
C SER A 5 10.37 -18.30 5.26
N ILE A 6 11.33 -17.52 4.73
CA ILE A 6 12.31 -16.76 5.54
C ILE A 6 11.65 -15.77 6.51
N SER A 7 10.47 -15.25 6.16
CA SER A 7 9.62 -14.41 7.00
C SER A 7 8.83 -15.21 8.04
N GLY A 8 8.90 -16.55 7.99
CA GLY A 8 8.14 -17.44 8.85
C GLY A 8 6.65 -17.51 8.50
N LEU A 9 6.22 -16.97 7.36
CA LEU A 9 4.84 -17.01 6.87
C LEU A 9 4.63 -18.24 5.97
N SER A 10 3.44 -18.83 6.04
CA SER A 10 2.92 -19.69 4.96
C SER A 10 2.54 -18.84 3.74
N GLU A 11 2.33 -19.48 2.60
CA GLU A 11 1.89 -18.79 1.38
C GLU A 11 0.54 -18.09 1.57
N ASP A 12 -0.43 -18.78 2.18
CA ASP A 12 -1.77 -18.24 2.44
C ASP A 12 -1.73 -17.00 3.35
N GLU A 13 -0.95 -17.06 4.44
CA GLU A 13 -0.78 -15.92 5.37
C GLU A 13 -0.16 -14.71 4.66
N ALA A 14 0.83 -14.94 3.78
CA ALA A 14 1.47 -13.88 3.02
C ALA A 14 0.51 -13.24 2.00
N LEU A 15 -0.31 -14.05 1.33
CA LEU A 15 -1.30 -13.57 0.35
C LEU A 15 -2.41 -12.77 1.03
N GLU A 16 -2.89 -13.21 2.18
CA GLU A 16 -3.91 -12.49 2.96
C GLU A 16 -3.40 -11.10 3.39
N PHE A 17 -2.20 -11.04 3.98
CA PHE A 17 -1.58 -9.77 4.35
C PHE A 17 -1.40 -8.86 3.14
N HIS A 18 -0.86 -9.41 2.04
CA HIS A 18 -0.57 -8.64 0.85
C HIS A 18 -1.85 -8.09 0.19
N ALA A 19 -2.95 -8.83 0.22
CA ALA A 19 -4.25 -8.37 -0.28
C ALA A 19 -4.78 -7.17 0.52
N GLN A 20 -4.71 -7.24 1.85
CA GLN A 20 -5.15 -6.15 2.73
C GLN A 20 -4.23 -4.93 2.62
N PHE A 21 -2.92 -5.16 2.55
CA PHE A 21 -1.92 -4.12 2.36
C PHE A 21 -2.18 -3.35 1.07
N LYS A 22 -2.33 -4.04 -0.08
CA LYS A 22 -2.59 -3.38 -1.36
C LYS A 22 -3.87 -2.55 -1.31
N THR A 23 -4.95 -3.09 -0.77
CA THR A 23 -6.24 -2.38 -0.69
C THR A 23 -6.10 -1.07 0.10
N THR A 24 -5.49 -1.14 1.29
CA THR A 24 -5.35 0.03 2.17
C THR A 24 -4.33 1.03 1.62
N PHE A 25 -3.20 0.53 1.11
CA PHE A 25 -2.13 1.36 0.56
C PHE A 25 -2.57 2.09 -0.71
N THR A 26 -3.31 1.42 -1.60
CA THR A 26 -3.87 2.07 -2.79
C THR A 26 -4.86 3.16 -2.40
N ALA A 27 -5.75 2.93 -1.44
CA ALA A 27 -6.68 3.96 -0.96
C ALA A 27 -5.92 5.18 -0.39
N PHE A 28 -4.87 4.94 0.41
CA PHE A 28 -3.99 6.00 0.92
C PHE A 28 -3.31 6.77 -0.20
N LEU A 29 -2.71 6.09 -1.18
CA LEU A 29 -2.04 6.74 -2.30
C LEU A 29 -2.98 7.61 -3.14
N VAL A 30 -4.21 7.16 -3.37
CA VAL A 30 -5.24 7.95 -4.05
C VAL A 30 -5.51 9.24 -3.30
N ILE A 31 -5.74 9.16 -1.97
CA ILE A 31 -5.95 10.34 -1.12
C ILE A 31 -4.74 11.28 -1.18
N CYS A 32 -3.52 10.75 -1.06
CA CYS A 32 -2.30 11.55 -1.17
C CYS A 32 -2.20 12.23 -2.52
N ALA A 33 -2.42 11.53 -3.63
CA ALA A 33 -2.36 12.10 -4.97
C ALA A 33 -3.37 13.24 -5.12
N PHE A 34 -4.61 13.06 -4.63
CA PHE A 34 -5.62 14.12 -4.61
C PHE A 34 -5.17 15.34 -3.79
N ALA A 35 -4.63 15.12 -2.59
CA ALA A 35 -4.15 16.22 -1.75
C ALA A 35 -3.05 17.03 -2.45
N HIS A 36 -2.05 16.37 -3.02
CA HIS A 36 -0.98 17.05 -3.75
C HIS A 36 -1.51 17.77 -5.00
N ALA A 37 -2.44 17.17 -5.75
CA ALA A 37 -3.06 17.82 -6.89
C ALA A 37 -3.79 19.11 -6.47
N LEU A 38 -4.54 19.08 -5.37
CA LEU A 38 -5.25 20.25 -4.85
C LEU A 38 -4.30 21.37 -4.40
N VAL A 39 -3.23 21.03 -3.66
CA VAL A 39 -2.25 22.04 -3.25
C VAL A 39 -1.54 22.60 -4.49
N TYR A 40 -1.24 21.77 -5.49
CA TYR A 40 -0.56 22.21 -6.72
C TYR A 40 -1.43 23.20 -7.51
N ILE A 41 -2.75 22.96 -7.57
CA ILE A 41 -3.71 23.88 -8.17
C ILE A 41 -3.75 25.22 -7.39
N TRP A 42 -3.70 25.18 -6.06
CA TRP A 42 -3.77 26.40 -5.22
C TRP A 42 -2.48 27.24 -5.26
N LYS A 43 -1.32 26.59 -5.13
CA LYS A 43 0.00 27.21 -5.14
C LYS A 43 0.95 26.26 -5.88
N PRO A 44 1.09 26.41 -7.20
CA PRO A 44 1.97 25.54 -7.96
C PRO A 44 3.40 25.69 -7.47
N TRP A 45 4.10 24.56 -7.41
CA TRP A 45 5.50 24.45 -7.04
C TRP A 45 6.25 23.63 -8.11
N PHE A 46 7.58 23.59 -8.05
CA PHE A 46 8.48 23.24 -9.15
C PHE A 46 8.39 24.24 -10.31
#